data_AF-A0A2N7XTL1-F1
#
_entry.id   AF-A0A2N7XTL1-F1
#
_cell.length_a   1.000
_cell.length_b   1.000
_cell.length_c   1.000
_cell.angle_alpha   90.00
_cell.angle_beta   90.00
_cell.angle_gamma   90.00
#
_symmetry.space_group_name_H-M   'P 1'
#
loop_
_entity.id
_entity.type
_entity.pdbx_description
1 polymer ?
#
loop_
_entity_poly.entity_id
_entity_poly.type
_entity_poly.pdbx_seq_one_letter_code
_entity_poly.pdbx_strand_id
1 'polypeptide(L)'
;TATVPKITVLIGGSFGAGNYGMCGRAYSPRFLFSWPNSRISVMGGEQAASVLATVHRDADGWSEAEAEFFKAPIRQKYEDEGNPWYAT
;
A
#
# COMPACT_ATOMS: atom_id res chain seq x y z
N THR A 1 -13.70 5.56 21.92
CA THR A 1 -13.87 4.68 20.73
C THR A 1 -15.34 4.59 20.39
N ALA A 2 -15.69 4.47 19.10
CA ALA A 2 -17.09 4.29 18.69
C ALA A 2 -17.56 2.85 18.95
N THR A 3 -18.72 2.70 19.60
CA THR A 3 -19.31 1.42 20.02
C THR A 3 -20.44 0.94 19.11
N VAL A 4 -20.89 1.78 18.18
CA VAL A 4 -21.88 1.42 17.16
C VAL A 4 -21.33 0.36 16.19
N PRO A 5 -22.20 -0.41 15.52
CA PRO A 5 -21.78 -1.28 14.41
C PRO A 5 -21.06 -0.47 13.32
N LYS A 6 -19.94 -1.00 12.81
CA LYS A 6 -19.13 -0.38 11.75
C LYS A 6 -18.99 -1.37 10.60
N ILE A 7 -19.12 -0.88 9.38
CA ILE A 7 -18.94 -1.66 8.15
C ILE A 7 -17.93 -0.91 7.30
N THR A 8 -16.92 -1.63 6.81
CA THR A 8 -15.87 -1.07 5.94
C THR A 8 -15.92 -1.75 4.59
N VAL A 9 -15.86 -0.96 3.50
CA VAL A 9 -15.72 -1.47 2.14
C VAL A 9 -14.54 -0.78 1.49
N LEU A 10 -13.52 -1.55 1.10
CA LEU A 10 -12.40 -1.03 0.32
C LEU A 10 -12.81 -0.96 -1.15
N ILE A 11 -13.18 0.23 -1.62
CA ILE A 11 -13.60 0.47 -3.02
C ILE A 11 -12.46 0.91 -3.95
N GLY A 12 -11.27 1.15 -3.40
CA GLY A 12 -10.10 1.68 -4.10
C GLY A 12 -8.83 1.53 -3.25
N GLY A 13 -8.02 2.58 -3.16
CA GLY A 13 -6.79 2.57 -2.36
C GLY A 13 -7.04 2.63 -0.86
N SER A 14 -6.36 1.77 -0.10
CA SER A 14 -6.31 1.82 1.37
C SER A 14 -4.84 1.82 1.82
N PHE A 15 -4.29 3.02 2.03
CA PHE A 15 -2.86 3.20 2.25
C PHE A 15 -2.54 3.87 3.58
N GLY A 16 -1.59 3.31 4.31
CA GLY A 16 -0.97 3.92 5.49
C GLY A 16 -1.97 4.44 6.53
N ALA A 17 -1.75 5.67 7.02
CA ALA A 17 -2.60 6.28 8.04
C ALA A 17 -4.06 6.47 7.61
N GLY A 18 -4.33 6.56 6.31
CA GLY A 18 -5.70 6.63 5.78
C GLY A 18 -6.50 5.36 6.10
N ASN A 19 -5.86 4.19 6.10
CA ASN A 19 -6.49 2.94 6.54
C ASN A 19 -7.01 3.05 7.99
N TYR A 20 -6.22 3.67 8.87
CA TYR A 20 -6.60 3.86 10.27
C TYR A 20 -7.76 4.84 10.43
N GLY A 21 -7.70 5.99 9.76
CA GLY A 21 -8.77 7.00 9.80
C GLY A 21 -10.10 6.48 9.24
N MET A 22 -10.06 5.57 8.27
CA MET A 22 -11.24 5.02 7.59
C MET A 22 -11.73 3.68 8.19
N CYS A 23 -11.43 3.40 9.46
CA CYS A 23 -11.85 2.18 10.16
C CYS A 23 -11.38 0.88 9.47
N GLY A 24 -10.09 0.82 9.15
CA GLY A 24 -9.43 -0.40 8.68
C GLY A 24 -9.42 -1.52 9.73
N ARG A 25 -8.75 -2.63 9.40
CA ARG A 25 -8.85 -3.90 10.14
C ARG A 25 -8.57 -3.75 11.64
N ALA A 26 -7.57 -2.96 12.02
CA ALA A 26 -7.19 -2.72 13.42
C ALA A 26 -8.30 -2.08 14.27
N TYR A 27 -9.28 -1.42 13.64
CA TYR A 27 -10.40 -0.77 14.33
C TYR A 27 -11.63 -1.67 14.46
N SER A 28 -11.52 -2.95 14.09
CA SER A 28 -12.56 -3.97 14.30
C SER A 28 -13.95 -3.56 13.76
N PRO A 29 -14.10 -3.29 12.44
CA PRO A 29 -15.43 -3.24 11.85
C PRO A 29 -16.11 -4.61 11.95
N ARG A 30 -17.44 -4.64 12.06
CA ARG A 30 -18.23 -5.88 12.10
C ARG A 30 -18.04 -6.69 10.82
N PHE A 31 -17.97 -6.00 9.69
CA PHE A 31 -17.63 -6.56 8.40
C PHE A 31 -16.63 -5.65 7.69
N LEU A 32 -15.68 -6.27 7.01
CA LEU A 32 -14.75 -5.60 6.10
C LEU A 32 -14.78 -6.35 4.78
N PHE A 33 -15.17 -5.64 3.72
CA PHE A 33 -15.22 -6.17 2.36
C PHE A 33 -14.19 -5.46 1.48
N SER A 34 -13.74 -6.15 0.44
CA SER A 34 -12.76 -5.64 -0.51
C SER A 34 -13.28 -5.80 -1.92
N TRP A 35 -13.26 -4.73 -2.72
CA TRP A 35 -13.56 -4.83 -4.14
C TRP A 35 -12.38 -5.39 -4.93
N PRO A 36 -12.62 -6.06 -6.08
CA PRO A 36 -11.55 -6.65 -6.90
C PRO A 36 -10.52 -5.64 -7.40
N ASN A 37 -10.90 -4.37 -7.57
CA ASN A 37 -10.01 -3.30 -8.01
C ASN A 37 -9.25 -2.60 -6.86
N SER A 38 -9.52 -2.96 -5.60
CA SER A 38 -8.90 -2.28 -4.46
C SER A 38 -7.42 -2.64 -4.32
N ARG A 39 -6.66 -1.79 -3.64
CA ARG A 39 -5.27 -2.04 -3.26
C ARG A 39 -5.04 -1.64 -1.82
N ILE A 40 -4.39 -2.49 -1.03
CA ILE A 40 -4.09 -2.21 0.38
C ILE A 40 -2.60 -2.39 0.66
N SER A 41 -1.95 -1.38 1.22
CA SER A 41 -0.53 -1.46 1.59
C SER A 41 -0.16 -0.34 2.58
N VAL A 42 1.08 -0.33 3.07
CA VAL A 42 1.60 0.74 3.92
C VAL A 42 1.64 2.09 3.19
N MET A 43 1.89 2.08 1.87
CA MET A 43 1.86 3.24 0.97
C MET A 43 1.71 2.77 -0.48
N GLY A 44 1.60 3.69 -1.45
CA GLY A 44 1.59 3.33 -2.87
C GLY A 44 2.94 2.77 -3.35
N GLY A 45 2.94 1.81 -4.27
CA GLY A 45 4.17 1.17 -4.75
C GLY A 45 5.17 2.13 -5.38
N GLU A 46 4.70 3.11 -6.16
CA GLU A 46 5.57 4.16 -6.74
C GLU A 46 6.20 5.05 -5.65
N GLN A 47 5.43 5.40 -4.61
CA GLN A 47 5.95 6.16 -3.47
C GLN A 47 7.02 5.37 -2.73
N ALA A 48 6.78 4.09 -2.44
CA ALA A 48 7.75 3.23 -1.78
C ALA A 48 9.05 3.08 -2.59
N ALA A 49 8.91 2.81 -3.89
CA ALA A 49 10.05 2.65 -4.79
C ALA A 49 10.88 3.94 -4.87
N SER A 50 10.23 5.09 -5.04
CA SER A 50 10.90 6.38 -5.10
C SER A 50 11.62 6.72 -3.80
N VAL A 51 10.98 6.55 -2.63
CA VAL A 51 11.62 6.81 -1.33
C VAL A 51 12.82 5.90 -1.11
N LEU A 52 12.67 4.59 -1.36
CA LEU A 52 13.76 3.62 -1.19
C LEU A 52 14.92 3.89 -2.15
N ALA A 53 14.65 4.32 -3.38
CA ALA A 53 15.68 4.72 -4.32
C ALA A 53 16.43 5.97 -3.83
N THR A 54 15.73 6.97 -3.30
CA THR A 54 16.34 8.21 -2.79
C THR A 54 17.24 7.98 -1.56
N VAL A 55 16.88 7.06 -0.67
CA VAL A 55 17.66 6.79 0.55
C VAL A 55 18.71 5.68 0.37
N HIS A 56 18.81 5.09 -0.82
CA HIS A 56 19.80 4.05 -1.08
C HIS A 56 21.21 4.64 -1.01
N ARG A 57 22.14 3.96 -0.34
CA ARG A 57 23.51 4.45 -0.09
C ARG A 57 24.23 4.90 -1.36
N ASP A 58 24.01 4.18 -2.45
CA ASP A 58 24.73 4.37 -3.71
C ASP A 58 23.92 5.22 -4.73
N ALA A 59 22.81 5.84 -4.30
CA ALA A 59 21.86 6.53 -5.18
C ALA A 59 22.47 7.67 -5.99
N ASP A 60 23.40 8.43 -5.40
CA ASP A 60 24.06 9.57 -6.05
C ASP A 60 24.88 9.16 -7.29
N GLY A 61 25.28 7.89 -7.39
CA GLY A 61 26.05 7.36 -8.51
C GLY A 61 25.22 6.74 -9.61
N TRP A 62 23.89 6.64 -9.45
CA TRP A 62 23.03 5.96 -10.41
C TRP A 62 22.67 6.84 -11.59
N SER A 63 22.72 6.23 -12.78
CA SER A 63 21.96 6.70 -13.93
C SER A 63 20.46 6.51 -13.73
N GLU A 64 19.65 7.19 -14.55
CA GLU A 64 18.20 7.03 -14.54
C GLU A 64 17.77 5.57 -14.80
N ALA A 65 18.51 4.85 -15.66
CA ALA A 65 18.25 3.44 -15.95
C ALA A 65 18.52 2.52 -14.74
N GLU A 66 19.58 2.79 -13.97
CA GLU A 66 19.89 2.03 -12.75
C GLU A 66 18.86 2.30 -11.65
N ALA A 67 18.44 3.56 -11.50
CA ALA A 67 17.39 3.93 -10.57
C ALA A 67 16.06 3.25 -10.93
N GLU A 68 15.69 3.21 -12.21
CA GLU A 68 14.48 2.50 -12.66
C GLU A 68 14.58 0.98 -12.49
N PHE A 69 15.76 0.39 -12.75
CA PHE A 69 16.01 -1.02 -12.49
C PHE A 69 15.84 -1.37 -11.01
N PHE A 70 16.26 -0.48 -10.10
CA PHE A 70 16.06 -0.64 -8.66
C PHE A 70 14.59 -0.50 -8.24
N LYS A 71 13.87 0.49 -8.81
CA LYS A 71 12.47 0.76 -8.47
C LYS A 71 11.50 -0.30 -8.97
N ALA A 72 11.75 -0.87 -10.16
CA ALA A 72 10.86 -1.82 -10.81
C ALA A 72 10.43 -3.02 -9.92
N PRO A 73 11.34 -3.78 -9.28
CA PRO A 73 10.96 -4.89 -8.42
C PRO A 73 10.18 -4.45 -7.17
N ILE A 74 10.44 -3.24 -6.66
CA ILE A 74 9.69 -2.70 -5.50
C ILE A 74 8.25 -2.40 -5.90
N ARG A 75 8.04 -1.77 -7.06
CA ARG A 75 6.69 -1.51 -7.59
C ARG A 75 5.92 -2.80 -7.79
N GLN A 76 6.56 -3.81 -8.38
CA GLN A 76 5.93 -5.10 -8.61
C GLN A 76 5.55 -5.78 -7.29
N LYS A 77 6.44 -5.79 -6.29
CA LYS A 77 6.15 -6.34 -4.97
C LYS A 77 4.92 -5.69 -4.33
N TYR A 78 4.81 -4.36 -4.40
CA TYR A 78 3.65 -3.65 -3.85
C TYR A 78 2.37 -3.91 -4.62
N GLU A 79 2.44 -4.16 -5.92
CA GLU A 79 1.28 -4.54 -6.73
C GLU A 79 0.79 -5.96 -6.38
N ASP A 80 1.73 -6.91 -6.22
CA ASP A 80 1.43 -8.30 -5.88
C ASP A 80 0.87 -8.41 -4.45
N GLU A 81 1.57 -7.84 -3.46
CA GLU A 81 1.16 -7.90 -2.05
C GLU A 81 -0.03 -6.97 -1.74
N GLY A 82 -0.25 -5.95 -2.59
CA GLY A 82 -1.37 -5.04 -2.44
C GLY A 82 -2.69 -5.56 -3.02
N ASN A 83 -2.64 -6.67 -3.75
CA ASN A 83 -3.78 -7.23 -4.47
C ASN A 83 -4.84 -7.80 -3.49
N PRO A 84 -6.15 -7.67 -3.78
CA PRO A 84 -7.20 -8.25 -2.93
C PRO A 84 -7.09 -9.75 -2.72
N TRP A 85 -6.50 -10.49 -3.66
CA TRP A 85 -6.23 -11.92 -3.52
C TRP A 85 -5.11 -12.25 -2.53
N TYR A 86 -4.21 -11.30 -2.27
CA TYR A 86 -3.16 -11.42 -1.27
C TYR A 86 -3.67 -11.05 0.14
N ALA A 87 -4.65 -10.15 0.20
CA ALA A 87 -5.23 -9.63 1.43
C ALA A 87 -6.29 -10.55 2.08
N THR A 88 -6.02 -11.85 2.17
CA THR A 88 -6.88 -12.86 2.84
C THR A 88 -6.76 -12.84 4.35
#